data_AF-A0A7G8UHH1-F1
#
_entry.id   AF-A0A7G8UHH1-F1
#
_cell.length_a   1.000
_cell.length_b   1.000
_cell.length_c   1.000
_cell.angle_alpha   90.00
_cell.angle_beta   90.00
_cell.angle_gamma   90.00
#
_symmetry.space_group_name_H-M   'P 1'
#
loop_
_entity.id
_entity.type
_entity.pdbx_description
1 polymer ?
#
loop_
_entity_poly.entity_id
_entity_poly.type
_entity_poly.pdbx_seq_one_letter_code
_entity_poly.pdbx_strand_id
1 'polypeptide(L)'
;MTILFNRVTVIMAALLILAALASPSALAAPQSVQPEPQKAAAPDEATETGLKPVQAFDVAQGKVVRSVPNDKSFQKMAKKWLKSVTGLAPQMTADNSCTFVYRIPLAKPAVVKADAISITTNDVFLFYCGNNPPLLLVFDGERKPYLLLFKEDIKPFIRKVGIPALAD
;
A
#
# COMPACT_ATOMS: atom_id res chain seq x y z
N MET A 1 1.59 40.62 29.71
CA MET A 1 0.66 39.47 29.81
C MET A 1 1.49 38.19 29.68
N THR A 2 2.33 37.84 30.66
CA THR A 2 2.04 36.96 31.82
C THR A 2 1.66 35.54 31.36
N ILE A 3 2.62 34.62 31.17
CA ILE A 3 3.14 33.63 32.16
C ILE A 3 2.05 32.63 32.62
N LEU A 4 2.18 31.31 32.34
CA LEU A 4 2.71 30.31 33.29
C LEU A 4 2.43 28.85 32.87
N PHE A 5 3.47 28.04 33.08
CA PHE A 5 3.58 26.60 33.28
C PHE A 5 2.35 25.88 33.87
N ASN A 6 2.20 24.61 33.50
CA ASN A 6 1.59 23.61 34.38
C ASN A 6 2.51 22.38 34.52
N ARG A 7 3.09 22.21 35.72
CA ARG A 7 3.75 21.00 36.20
C ARG A 7 3.11 20.63 37.55
N VAL A 8 3.26 19.35 37.91
CA VAL A 8 3.16 18.74 39.27
C VAL A 8 1.72 18.65 39.81
N THR A 9 1.23 17.63 40.53
CA THR A 9 1.76 16.46 41.28
C THR A 9 0.56 15.49 41.41
N VAL A 10 0.68 14.22 41.84
CA VAL A 10 0.27 13.80 43.19
C VAL A 10 0.46 12.27 43.36
N ILE A 11 1.35 11.91 44.30
CA ILE A 11 1.25 10.88 45.37
C ILE A 11 1.31 9.39 44.97
N MET A 12 2.40 8.62 45.20
CA MET A 12 3.02 8.06 46.44
C MET A 12 2.14 7.10 47.28
N ALA A 13 2.55 5.82 47.38
CA ALA A 13 2.62 5.00 48.61
C ALA A 13 2.74 3.50 48.21
N ALA A 14 3.91 2.88 48.42
CA ALA A 14 4.21 1.94 49.53
C ALA A 14 3.87 0.48 49.14
N LEU A 15 4.65 -0.56 49.44
CA LEU A 15 5.54 -0.81 50.56
C LEU A 15 6.54 -1.94 50.22
N LEU A 16 7.74 -1.85 50.77
CA LEU A 16 8.79 -2.88 50.80
C LEU A 16 8.42 -4.09 51.66
N ILE A 17 8.92 -5.28 51.28
CA ILE A 17 9.25 -6.36 52.22
C ILE A 17 10.66 -6.93 51.89
N LEU A 18 11.55 -6.76 52.87
CA LEU A 18 12.85 -7.42 53.14
C LEU A 18 12.61 -8.92 53.47
N ALA A 19 13.49 -9.92 53.38
CA ALA A 19 14.93 -10.02 53.26
C ALA A 19 15.35 -11.50 53.00
N ALA A 20 16.63 -11.66 52.61
CA ALA A 20 17.59 -12.72 52.95
C ALA A 20 17.36 -14.19 52.54
N LEU A 21 18.36 -14.79 51.83
CA LEU A 21 19.44 -15.60 52.42
C LEU A 21 20.36 -16.15 51.31
N ALA A 22 21.64 -16.28 51.65
CA ALA A 22 22.75 -16.65 50.78
C ALA A 22 22.82 -18.15 50.42
N SER A 23 23.40 -18.47 49.27
CA SER A 23 24.37 -19.57 49.07
C SER A 23 25.06 -19.48 47.70
N PRO A 24 26.40 -19.65 47.60
CA PRO A 24 27.14 -19.76 46.34
C PRO A 24 27.42 -21.23 45.96
N SER A 25 27.78 -21.42 44.68
CA SER A 25 28.35 -22.63 44.05
C SER A 25 27.38 -23.64 43.45
N ALA A 26 27.28 -23.65 42.11
CA ALA A 26 27.78 -24.74 41.26
C ALA A 26 27.49 -24.47 39.78
N LEU A 27 28.42 -24.91 38.93
CA LEU A 27 28.44 -24.81 37.47
C LEU A 27 27.16 -25.29 36.78
N ALA A 28 26.68 -24.52 35.79
CA ALA A 28 26.23 -25.02 34.48
C ALA A 28 25.93 -23.84 33.54
N ALA A 29 26.74 -23.64 32.49
CA ALA A 29 26.23 -23.13 31.22
C ALA A 29 25.51 -24.29 30.49
N PRO A 30 24.65 -24.11 29.46
CA PRO A 30 24.25 -22.90 28.71
C PRO A 30 22.71 -22.69 28.82
N GLN A 31 22.03 -21.66 28.32
CA GLN A 31 21.77 -21.34 26.92
C GLN A 31 21.06 -19.98 26.87
N SER A 32 21.56 -19.09 26.03
CA SER A 32 20.86 -17.90 25.57
C SER A 32 19.57 -18.30 24.88
N VAL A 33 18.43 -18.01 25.51
CA VAL A 33 17.11 -18.03 24.84
C VAL A 33 17.12 -16.87 23.84
N GLN A 34 17.51 -17.17 22.60
CA GLN A 34 17.18 -16.34 21.46
C GLN A 34 15.67 -16.48 21.24
N PRO A 35 14.89 -15.39 21.10
CA PRO A 35 13.55 -15.50 20.57
C PRO A 35 13.65 -16.07 19.15
N GLU A 36 12.98 -17.20 18.92
CA GLU A 36 12.79 -17.76 17.58
C GLU A 36 12.35 -16.66 16.60
N PRO A 37 12.90 -16.62 15.38
CA PRO A 37 12.34 -15.79 14.34
C PRO A 37 10.93 -16.32 14.06
N GLN A 38 9.91 -15.54 14.46
CA GLN A 38 8.57 -15.72 13.93
C GLN A 38 8.68 -15.75 12.40
N LYS A 39 8.41 -16.92 11.85
CA LYS A 39 8.23 -17.19 10.43
C LYS A 39 7.13 -16.26 9.92
N ALA A 40 7.54 -15.08 9.49
CA ALA A 40 6.72 -14.19 8.69
C ALA A 40 6.26 -14.96 7.47
N ALA A 41 4.98 -14.80 7.16
CA ALA A 41 4.25 -15.51 6.13
C ALA A 41 4.98 -15.52 4.77
N ALA A 42 4.68 -16.58 4.02
CA ALA A 42 5.29 -17.03 2.78
C ALA A 42 5.68 -15.93 1.76
N PRO A 43 6.72 -16.17 0.93
CA PRO A 43 6.98 -15.35 -0.24
C PRO A 43 5.77 -15.43 -1.18
N ASP A 44 5.32 -14.27 -1.66
CA ASP A 44 4.50 -14.08 -2.86
C ASP A 44 4.78 -15.20 -3.88
N GLU A 45 3.74 -15.96 -4.23
CA GLU A 45 3.76 -16.86 -5.37
C GLU A 45 4.14 -16.06 -6.61
N ALA A 46 5.39 -16.22 -7.05
CA ALA A 46 5.88 -15.68 -8.30
C ALA A 46 5.12 -16.37 -9.45
N THR A 47 4.06 -15.72 -9.94
CA THR A 47 3.37 -16.14 -11.17
C THR A 47 4.34 -16.15 -12.36
N GLU A 48 4.05 -16.94 -13.40
CA GLU A 48 4.89 -17.35 -14.57
C GLU A 48 5.69 -16.24 -15.32
N THR A 49 5.53 -14.96 -14.96
CA THR A 49 6.27 -13.83 -15.50
C THR A 49 7.31 -13.24 -14.53
N GLY A 50 7.42 -13.77 -13.31
CA GLY A 50 8.24 -13.19 -12.24
C GLY A 50 7.73 -11.83 -11.73
N LEU A 51 6.56 -11.40 -12.22
CA LEU A 51 5.93 -10.14 -11.84
C LEU A 51 5.01 -10.34 -10.65
N LYS A 52 4.97 -9.34 -9.79
CA LYS A 52 3.96 -9.25 -8.73
C LYS A 52 2.55 -9.22 -9.36
N PRO A 53 1.58 -9.91 -8.75
CA PRO A 53 0.24 -10.04 -9.30
C PRO A 53 -0.47 -8.68 -9.39
N VAL A 54 -1.47 -8.62 -10.26
CA VAL A 54 -2.43 -7.51 -10.26
C VAL A 54 -3.39 -7.74 -9.10
N GLN A 55 -3.54 -6.72 -8.26
CA GLN A 55 -4.38 -6.79 -7.07
C GLN A 55 -5.53 -5.82 -7.20
N ALA A 56 -6.71 -6.24 -6.74
CA ALA A 56 -7.84 -5.35 -6.56
C ALA A 56 -8.16 -5.20 -5.08
N PHE A 57 -8.18 -3.96 -4.64
CA PHE A 57 -8.52 -3.54 -3.31
C PHE A 57 -9.93 -2.97 -3.30
N ASP A 58 -10.78 -3.51 -2.44
CA ASP A 58 -12.11 -2.97 -2.17
C ASP A 58 -11.97 -1.94 -1.05
N VAL A 59 -12.33 -0.69 -1.35
CA VAL A 59 -12.20 0.43 -0.40
C VAL A 59 -13.18 0.30 0.76
N ALA A 60 -14.38 -0.23 0.51
CA ALA A 60 -15.38 -0.43 1.56
C ALA A 60 -14.99 -1.56 2.52
N GLN A 61 -14.37 -2.62 1.99
CA GLN A 61 -13.90 -3.75 2.81
C GLN A 61 -12.49 -3.54 3.41
N GLY A 62 -11.75 -2.54 2.94
CA GLY A 62 -10.40 -2.24 3.41
C GLY A 62 -9.37 -3.34 3.14
N LYS A 63 -9.59 -4.19 2.13
CA LYS A 63 -8.72 -5.35 1.84
C LYS A 63 -8.62 -5.68 0.36
N VAL A 64 -7.59 -6.44 0.00
CA VAL A 64 -7.46 -7.04 -1.33
C VAL A 64 -8.52 -8.14 -1.47
N VAL A 65 -9.44 -7.96 -2.41
CA VAL A 65 -10.52 -8.92 -2.71
C VAL A 65 -10.19 -9.82 -3.90
N ARG A 66 -9.18 -9.45 -4.71
CA ARG A 66 -8.75 -10.24 -5.86
C ARG A 66 -7.26 -10.07 -6.11
N SER A 67 -6.61 -11.17 -6.46
CA SER A 67 -5.24 -11.22 -6.96
C SER A 67 -5.23 -12.09 -8.22
N VAL A 68 -4.67 -11.59 -9.32
CA VAL A 68 -4.58 -12.32 -10.59
C VAL A 68 -3.16 -12.23 -11.17
N PRO A 69 -2.70 -13.27 -11.90
CA PRO A 69 -1.39 -13.24 -12.55
C PRO A 69 -1.20 -12.01 -13.44
N ASN A 70 -0.05 -11.36 -13.33
CA ASN A 70 0.26 -10.17 -14.09
C ASN A 70 0.85 -10.54 -15.46
N ASP A 71 -0.04 -10.64 -16.44
CA ASP A 71 0.29 -11.02 -17.81
C ASP A 71 0.59 -9.82 -18.73
N LYS A 72 1.01 -10.13 -19.96
CA LYS A 72 1.34 -9.12 -20.98
C LYS A 72 0.15 -8.22 -21.35
N SER A 73 -1.09 -8.69 -21.20
CA SER A 73 -2.27 -7.90 -21.53
C SER A 73 -2.54 -6.82 -20.46
N PHE A 74 -2.34 -7.12 -19.18
CA PHE A 74 -2.36 -6.12 -18.12
C PHE A 74 -1.27 -5.07 -18.31
N GLN A 75 -0.06 -5.50 -18.67
CA GLN A 75 1.03 -4.58 -19.01
C GLN A 75 0.70 -3.67 -20.20
N LYS A 76 0.03 -4.20 -21.22
CA LYS A 76 -0.38 -3.41 -22.40
C LYS A 76 -1.43 -2.37 -22.04
N MET A 77 -2.43 -2.74 -21.25
CA MET A 77 -3.47 -1.82 -20.78
C MET A 77 -2.89 -0.70 -19.92
N ALA A 78 -2.08 -1.04 -18.91
CA ALA A 78 -1.42 -0.05 -18.06
C ALA A 78 -0.56 0.94 -18.87
N LYS A 79 0.25 0.44 -19.81
CA LYS A 79 1.04 1.31 -20.70
C LYS A 79 0.17 2.20 -21.59
N LYS A 80 -1.00 1.74 -22.01
CA LYS A 80 -1.94 2.54 -22.81
C LYS A 80 -2.48 3.70 -21.98
N TRP A 81 -2.88 3.44 -20.74
CA TRP A 81 -3.36 4.47 -19.81
C TRP A 81 -2.29 5.52 -19.50
N LEU A 82 -1.06 5.09 -19.22
CA LEU A 82 0.06 6.00 -18.95
C LEU A 82 0.39 6.89 -20.15
N LYS A 83 0.20 6.40 -21.38
CA LYS A 83 0.40 7.18 -22.62
C LYS A 83 -0.76 8.13 -22.92
N SER A 84 -1.95 7.89 -22.37
CA SER A 84 -3.13 8.72 -22.57
C SER A 84 -3.38 9.69 -21.42
N VAL A 85 -2.38 9.88 -20.55
CA VAL A 85 -2.41 10.88 -19.49
C VAL A 85 -2.56 12.27 -20.12
N THR A 86 -3.53 13.03 -19.63
CA THR A 86 -3.87 14.36 -20.14
C THR A 86 -3.41 15.49 -19.23
N GLY A 87 -3.04 15.18 -17.98
CA GLY A 87 -2.58 16.16 -17.01
C GLY A 87 -2.69 15.65 -15.58
N LEU A 88 -2.33 16.51 -14.64
CA LEU A 88 -2.56 16.27 -13.21
C LEU A 88 -4.06 16.34 -12.87
N ALA A 89 -4.52 15.42 -12.04
CA ALA A 89 -5.87 15.52 -11.49
C ALA A 89 -5.93 16.63 -10.45
N PRO A 90 -7.03 17.41 -10.40
CA PRO A 90 -7.29 18.27 -9.26
C PRO A 90 -7.37 17.42 -7.99
N GLN A 91 -7.11 18.06 -6.86
CA GLN A 91 -7.07 17.39 -5.55
C GLN A 91 -8.33 16.53 -5.34
N MET A 92 -8.15 15.25 -4.99
CA MET A 92 -9.27 14.38 -4.65
C MET A 92 -10.01 14.96 -3.45
N THR A 93 -11.24 15.38 -3.66
CA THR A 93 -12.17 15.76 -2.59
C THR A 93 -12.75 14.48 -1.97
N ALA A 94 -13.11 14.52 -0.68
CA ALA A 94 -13.54 13.34 0.11
C ALA A 94 -14.81 12.65 -0.42
N ASP A 95 -15.53 13.35 -1.28
CA ASP A 95 -16.72 12.97 -2.04
C ASP A 95 -16.41 12.10 -3.28
N ASN A 96 -15.14 11.96 -3.67
CA ASN A 96 -14.73 10.97 -4.69
C ASN A 96 -14.74 9.56 -4.08
N SER A 97 -15.94 8.98 -3.98
CA SER A 97 -16.19 7.64 -3.43
C SER A 97 -15.67 6.55 -4.35
N CYS A 98 -14.34 6.42 -4.44
CA CYS A 98 -13.70 5.36 -5.20
C CYS A 98 -13.98 4.01 -4.54
N THR A 99 -14.57 3.09 -5.29
CA THR A 99 -15.03 1.79 -4.78
C THR A 99 -13.92 0.76 -4.84
N PHE A 100 -13.11 0.80 -5.90
CA PHE A 100 -12.00 -0.13 -6.10
C PHE A 100 -10.72 0.59 -6.46
N VAL A 101 -9.61 0.06 -5.94
CA VAL A 101 -8.25 0.45 -6.34
C VAL A 101 -7.54 -0.78 -6.89
N TYR A 102 -7.09 -0.71 -8.13
CA TYR A 102 -6.34 -1.79 -8.76
C TYR A 102 -4.86 -1.43 -8.76
N ARG A 103 -4.00 -2.30 -8.22
CA ARG A 103 -2.55 -2.17 -8.31
C ARG A 103 -2.05 -3.02 -9.47
N ILE A 104 -1.34 -2.39 -10.39
CA ILE A 104 -0.68 -3.01 -11.53
C ILE A 104 0.83 -2.74 -11.43
N PRO A 105 1.61 -3.71 -10.94
CA PRO A 105 3.06 -3.63 -10.99
C PRO A 105 3.54 -3.67 -12.45
N LEU A 106 4.44 -2.75 -12.83
CA LEU A 106 4.99 -2.71 -14.18
C LEU A 106 6.22 -3.61 -14.29
N ALA A 107 6.38 -4.27 -15.44
CA ALA A 107 7.55 -5.10 -15.70
C ALA A 107 8.86 -4.29 -15.80
N LYS A 108 8.75 -3.03 -16.20
CA LYS A 108 9.85 -2.05 -16.26
C LYS A 108 9.30 -0.69 -15.87
N PRO A 109 10.12 0.19 -15.26
CA PRO A 109 9.71 1.56 -15.00
C PRO A 109 9.17 2.23 -16.27
N ALA A 110 8.08 2.97 -16.13
CA ALA A 110 7.49 3.74 -17.21
C ALA A 110 7.61 5.24 -16.91
N VAL A 111 7.92 6.01 -17.95
CA VAL A 111 7.94 7.46 -17.89
C VAL A 111 6.57 7.97 -18.31
N VAL A 112 5.97 8.80 -17.46
CA VAL A 112 4.66 9.42 -17.64
C VAL A 112 4.88 10.93 -17.70
N LYS A 113 4.30 11.58 -18.71
CA LYS A 113 4.32 13.02 -18.83
C LYS A 113 2.96 13.56 -18.45
N ALA A 114 2.92 14.50 -17.52
CA ALA A 114 1.72 15.22 -17.13
C ALA A 114 2.08 16.70 -17.07
N ASP A 115 1.45 17.52 -17.91
CA ASP A 115 1.75 18.95 -17.99
C ASP A 115 3.26 19.22 -18.17
N ALA A 116 3.89 19.95 -17.24
CA ALA A 116 5.31 20.28 -17.25
C ALA A 116 6.19 19.28 -16.48
N ILE A 117 5.65 18.18 -15.97
CA ILE A 117 6.38 17.20 -15.16
C ILE A 117 6.54 15.85 -15.87
N SER A 118 7.64 15.17 -15.54
CA SER A 118 7.94 13.82 -16.03
C SER A 118 8.18 12.92 -14.82
N ILE A 119 7.37 11.87 -14.69
CA ILE A 119 7.36 10.96 -13.54
C ILE A 119 7.82 9.58 -14.02
N THR A 120 8.80 9.00 -13.34
CA THR A 120 9.20 7.60 -13.55
C THR A 120 8.55 6.74 -12.48
N THR A 121 7.65 5.84 -12.88
CA THR A 121 6.90 4.97 -11.95
C THR A 121 7.14 3.49 -12.22
N ASN A 122 7.09 2.67 -11.17
CA ASN A 122 7.15 1.21 -11.23
C ASN A 122 5.78 0.56 -11.04
N ASP A 123 4.84 1.24 -10.38
CA ASP A 123 3.51 0.74 -10.07
C ASP A 123 2.46 1.72 -10.60
N VAL A 124 1.36 1.19 -11.10
CA VAL A 124 0.19 1.98 -11.50
C VAL A 124 -0.98 1.59 -10.62
N PHE A 125 -1.63 2.57 -10.02
CA PHE A 125 -2.83 2.37 -9.24
C PHE A 125 -4.03 2.97 -9.99
N LEU A 126 -4.95 2.14 -10.45
CA LEU A 126 -6.17 2.60 -11.10
C LEU A 126 -7.27 2.76 -10.05
N PHE A 127 -7.78 3.98 -9.90
CA PHE A 127 -8.89 4.29 -9.01
C PHE A 127 -10.18 4.25 -9.83
N TYR A 128 -11.09 3.36 -9.43
CA TYR A 128 -12.41 3.22 -10.02
C TYR A 128 -13.46 3.80 -9.09
N CYS A 129 -14.15 4.84 -9.56
CA CYS A 129 -15.03 5.67 -8.72
C CYS A 129 -16.48 5.65 -9.21
N GLY A 130 -16.95 4.47 -9.64
CA GLY A 130 -18.32 4.23 -10.08
C GLY A 130 -18.67 5.06 -11.31
N ASN A 131 -19.44 6.12 -11.08
CA ASN A 131 -19.90 7.04 -12.13
C ASN A 131 -18.90 8.16 -12.45
N ASN A 132 -17.88 8.38 -11.60
CA ASN A 132 -16.86 9.39 -11.84
C ASN A 132 -15.77 8.87 -12.79
N PRO A 133 -15.12 9.75 -13.57
CA PRO A 133 -13.98 9.37 -14.39
C PRO A 133 -12.90 8.68 -13.54
N PRO A 134 -12.31 7.59 -14.05
CA PRO A 134 -11.23 6.91 -13.33
C PRO A 134 -9.98 7.78 -13.29
N LEU A 135 -9.17 7.58 -12.25
CA LEU A 135 -7.92 8.28 -12.05
C LEU A 135 -6.76 7.28 -11.96
N LEU A 136 -5.56 7.72 -12.32
CA LEU A 136 -4.34 6.95 -12.05
C LEU A 136 -3.57 7.61 -10.93
N LEU A 137 -3.20 6.82 -9.93
CA LEU A 137 -2.20 7.18 -8.95
C LEU A 137 -0.88 6.49 -9.33
N VAL A 138 0.18 7.27 -9.41
CA VAL A 138 1.54 6.79 -9.62
C VAL A 138 2.47 7.39 -8.56
N PHE A 139 3.61 6.75 -8.36
CA PHE A 139 4.64 7.23 -7.44
C PHE A 139 5.92 7.49 -8.22
N ASP A 140 6.62 8.58 -7.89
CA ASP A 140 7.97 8.82 -8.39
C ASP A 140 9.03 8.01 -7.61
N GLY A 141 10.30 8.26 -7.91
CA GLY A 141 11.44 7.63 -7.22
C GLY A 141 11.53 7.99 -5.73
N GLU A 142 10.96 9.12 -5.30
CA GLU A 142 10.91 9.56 -3.91
C GLU A 142 9.65 9.05 -3.18
N ARG A 143 8.84 8.22 -3.84
CA ARG A 143 7.55 7.74 -3.36
C ARG A 143 6.53 8.87 -3.16
N LYS A 144 6.68 9.96 -3.90
CA LYS A 144 5.70 11.05 -3.94
C LYS A 144 4.50 10.63 -4.81
N PRO A 145 3.26 10.72 -4.29
CA PRO A 145 2.06 10.38 -5.04
C PRO A 145 1.70 11.47 -6.06
N TYR A 146 1.35 11.04 -7.27
CA TYR A 146 0.80 11.88 -8.33
C TYR A 146 -0.49 11.29 -8.84
N LEU A 147 -1.56 12.08 -8.78
CA LEU A 147 -2.85 11.71 -9.31
C LEU A 147 -3.01 12.29 -10.71
N LEU A 148 -3.39 11.47 -11.67
CA LEU A 148 -3.36 11.77 -13.09
C LEU A 148 -4.72 11.52 -13.72
N LEU A 149 -5.11 12.44 -14.60
CA LEU A 149 -6.22 12.27 -15.53
C LEU A 149 -5.71 11.53 -16.77
N PHE A 150 -6.51 10.63 -17.32
CA PHE A 150 -6.18 9.90 -18.53
C PHE A 150 -7.44 9.59 -19.34
N LYS A 151 -7.26 9.30 -20.63
CA LYS A 151 -8.37 9.02 -21.55
C LYS A 151 -8.25 7.64 -22.16
N GLU A 152 -8.83 6.64 -21.50
CA GLU A 152 -8.95 5.26 -22.02
C GLU A 152 -10.15 4.54 -21.41
N ASP A 153 -10.67 3.53 -22.12
CA ASP A 153 -11.68 2.63 -21.57
C ASP A 153 -11.03 1.59 -20.65
N ILE A 154 -11.49 1.54 -19.40
CA ILE A 154 -11.02 0.61 -18.37
C ILE A 154 -11.91 -0.63 -18.22
N LYS A 155 -13.09 -0.66 -18.84
CA LYS A 155 -14.02 -1.79 -18.75
C LYS A 155 -13.37 -3.13 -19.17
N PRO A 156 -12.53 -3.21 -20.23
CA PRO A 156 -11.85 -4.45 -20.59
C PRO A 156 -10.92 -4.96 -19.49
N PHE A 157 -10.25 -4.05 -18.78
CA PHE A 157 -9.38 -4.40 -17.67
C PHE A 157 -10.18 -4.94 -16.50
N ILE A 158 -11.24 -4.24 -16.10
CA ILE A 158 -12.11 -4.63 -14.99
C ILE A 158 -12.69 -6.03 -15.22
N ARG A 159 -13.24 -6.27 -16.42
CA ARG A 159 -13.78 -7.60 -16.80
C ARG A 159 -12.72 -8.69 -16.69
N LYS A 160 -11.48 -8.40 -17.10
CA LYS A 160 -10.38 -9.36 -17.03
C LYS A 160 -9.94 -9.67 -15.59
N VAL A 161 -9.95 -8.68 -14.70
CA VAL A 161 -9.68 -8.92 -13.27
C VAL A 161 -10.79 -9.77 -12.65
N GLY A 162 -12.03 -9.61 -13.12
CA GLY A 162 -13.16 -10.45 -12.76
C GLY A 162 -13.68 -10.16 -11.36
N ILE A 163 -13.90 -8.88 -11.03
CA ILE A 163 -14.61 -8.50 -9.80
C ILE A 163 -16.11 -8.50 -10.08
N PRO A 164 -16.91 -9.28 -9.33
CA PRO A 164 -18.35 -9.47 -9.61
C PRO A 164 -19.20 -8.20 -9.61
N ALA A 165 -18.78 -7.14 -8.90
CA ALA A 165 -19.57 -5.92 -8.73
C ALA A 165 -19.75 -5.06 -10.01
N LEU A 166 -19.16 -5.46 -11.14
CA LEU A 166 -19.11 -4.67 -12.38
C LEU A 166 -19.53 -5.46 -13.62
N ALA A 167 -20.17 -6.61 -13.42
CA ALA A 167 -20.67 -7.49 -14.46
C ALA A 167 -22.19 -7.36 -14.64
N ASP A 168 -22.66 -6.17 -15.01
CA ASP A 168 -24.01 -5.94 -15.55
C ASP A 168 -23.94 -4.95 -16.73
#